data_AF-A0A7V3M1U9-F1
#
_entry.id   AF-A0A7V3M1U9-F1
#
_cell.length_a   1.000
_cell.length_b   1.000
_cell.length_c   1.000
_cell.angle_alpha   90.00
_cell.angle_beta   90.00
_cell.angle_gamma   90.00
#
_symmetry.space_group_name_H-M   'P 1'
#
loop_
_entity.id
_entity.type
_entity.pdbx_description
1 polymer ?
#
loop_
_entity_poly.entity_id
_entity_poly.type
_entity_poly.pdbx_seq_one_letter_code
_entity_poly.pdbx_strand_id
1 'polypeptide(L)'
;GRLGCTACHSTATAPHDERLRPVRCATCHRKARAALNEGVHGSPKVQARAPAPTCAACHGTHAVRPAAAIGVEGCATCHRREVEAYGESIHGRSRRRAGSEAATCRSCHGEAHALLARGDARSPTYHLNLPRTCAQCHADPELAARHNIPAGNVYQLYMDSIHGRALAKSGLLVAANCSSCHGSHGIRSRGDPASRVHRANIPATCGACHAGVTGAYSEGVHGQAVQAGRLGAPVCIDCHTAHEIRRVEVEAWKLEIIRECGTCHRESLRSYRDTFHGQVTALGFTRVARCSDCHGSHRIFPASDPRSSISPANLVATCRRCHPRANENFARFLPHADPRDKERNPGLYYAAWFMNLLMIGVFAFFGLHTSLWLARSVPERARPRRPPEEPGEDPQEDDQEEGGNAAPGP
;
A
#
# COMPACT_ATOMS: atom_id res chain seq x y z
N GLY A 1 -9.81 42.11 31.78
CA GLY A 1 -10.10 43.51 32.19
C GLY A 1 -10.39 44.34 30.96
N ARG A 2 -11.39 45.22 31.02
CA ARG A 2 -11.65 46.18 29.92
C ARG A 2 -10.59 47.29 30.00
N LEU A 3 -9.82 47.48 28.93
CA LEU A 3 -8.91 48.61 28.80
C LEU A 3 -9.73 49.90 28.69
N GLY A 4 -9.34 50.95 29.40
CA GLY A 4 -9.92 52.29 29.23
C GLY A 4 -9.50 52.92 27.90
N CYS A 5 -10.27 53.89 27.39
CA CYS A 5 -10.00 54.54 26.10
C CYS A 5 -8.60 55.16 26.00
N THR A 6 -8.11 55.76 27.09
CA THR A 6 -6.78 56.37 27.20
C THR A 6 -5.63 55.37 27.17
N ALA A 7 -5.89 54.07 27.37
CA ALA A 7 -4.86 53.04 27.26
C ALA A 7 -4.36 52.89 25.81
N CYS A 8 -5.22 53.16 24.83
CA CYS A 8 -4.89 53.12 23.41
C CYS A 8 -4.72 54.54 22.83
N HIS A 9 -5.47 55.50 23.37
CA HIS A 9 -5.41 56.92 23.01
C HIS A 9 -4.71 57.72 24.11
N SER A 10 -3.43 57.43 24.35
CA SER A 10 -2.66 58.03 25.46
C SER A 10 -2.53 59.55 25.40
N THR A 11 -2.76 60.16 24.24
CA THR A 11 -2.73 61.61 24.03
C THR A 11 -4.11 62.25 23.93
N ALA A 12 -5.20 61.48 24.12
CA ALA A 12 -6.56 61.98 24.03
C ALA A 12 -7.09 62.37 25.42
N THR A 13 -7.74 63.51 25.49
CA THR A 13 -8.59 63.90 26.62
C THR A 13 -9.99 63.29 26.44
N ALA A 14 -10.71 63.07 27.53
CA ALA A 14 -12.10 62.61 27.49
C ALA A 14 -12.95 63.50 28.41
N PRO A 15 -14.09 64.04 27.95
CA PRO A 15 -14.63 63.98 26.58
C PRO A 15 -13.76 64.74 25.56
N HIS A 16 -13.77 64.33 24.30
CA HIS A 16 -13.12 65.03 23.18
C HIS A 16 -14.13 65.27 22.05
N ASP A 17 -14.06 66.44 21.42
CA ASP A 17 -14.95 66.82 20.32
C ASP A 17 -14.38 66.46 18.94
N GLU A 18 -13.06 66.23 18.85
CA GLU A 18 -12.37 65.95 17.60
C GLU A 18 -12.20 64.45 17.31
N ARG A 19 -12.10 64.12 16.02
CA ARG A 19 -11.82 62.75 15.55
C ARG A 19 -10.38 62.37 15.89
N LEU A 20 -10.21 61.49 16.88
CA LEU A 20 -8.89 61.04 17.33
C LEU A 20 -8.10 60.34 16.21
N ARG A 21 -6.77 60.52 16.26
CA ARG A 21 -5.85 59.82 15.36
C ARG A 21 -5.94 58.29 15.53
N PRO A 22 -5.83 57.50 14.45
CA PRO A 22 -5.83 56.05 14.55
C PRO A 22 -4.71 55.51 15.45
N VAL A 23 -5.06 54.56 16.31
CA VAL A 23 -4.11 53.91 17.22
C VAL A 23 -3.11 53.08 16.42
N ARG A 24 -1.82 53.26 16.69
CA ARG A 24 -0.73 52.49 16.07
C ARG A 24 -0.37 51.30 16.94
N CYS A 25 -1.05 50.16 16.78
CA CYS A 25 -0.83 48.95 17.60
C CYS A 25 0.64 48.51 17.69
N ALA A 26 1.43 48.77 16.63
CA ALA A 26 2.83 48.38 16.54
C ALA A 26 3.76 49.10 17.54
N THR A 27 3.36 50.23 18.12
CA THR A 27 4.19 50.93 19.13
C THR A 27 4.37 50.09 20.39
N CYS A 28 3.30 49.42 20.82
CA CYS A 28 3.30 48.49 21.96
C CYS A 28 3.54 47.03 21.53
N HIS A 29 2.96 46.59 20.40
CA HIS A 29 3.08 45.21 19.90
C HIS A 29 4.24 45.02 18.89
N ARG A 30 5.43 45.51 19.22
CA ARG A 30 6.61 45.46 18.32
C ARG A 30 6.96 44.05 17.86
N LYS A 31 6.91 43.06 18.76
CA LYS A 31 7.18 41.65 18.44
C LYS A 31 6.19 41.07 17.42
N ALA A 32 4.90 41.36 17.59
CA ALA A 32 3.87 40.90 16.65
C ALA A 32 4.05 41.56 15.27
N ARG A 33 4.40 42.85 15.24
CA ARG A 33 4.71 43.56 13.98
C ARG A 33 5.93 42.98 13.28
N ALA A 34 6.99 42.67 14.01
CA ALA A 34 8.19 42.05 13.45
C ALA A 34 7.86 40.68 12.83
N ALA A 35 7.15 39.82 13.56
CA ALA A 35 6.72 38.52 13.05
C ALA A 35 5.86 38.66 11.77
N LEU A 36 4.89 39.59 11.75
CA LEU A 36 4.03 39.82 10.59
C LEU A 36 4.83 40.20 9.35
N ASN A 37 5.89 41.00 9.53
CA ASN A 37 6.77 41.44 8.45
C ASN A 37 7.61 40.31 7.86
N GLU A 38 7.82 39.21 8.59
CA GLU A 38 8.51 38.02 8.07
C GLU A 38 7.56 37.09 7.29
N GLY A 39 6.25 37.22 7.53
CA GLY A 39 5.20 36.38 6.94
C GLY A 39 4.53 36.93 5.68
N VAL A 40 3.57 36.17 5.18
CA VAL A 40 2.79 36.51 3.96
C VAL A 40 1.85 37.68 4.14
N HIS A 41 1.52 38.05 5.36
CA HIS A 41 0.62 39.16 5.66
C HIS A 41 1.33 40.49 5.92
N GLY A 42 2.66 40.52 5.89
CA GLY A 42 3.42 41.75 6.14
C GLY A 42 4.78 41.83 5.47
N SER A 43 5.23 40.82 4.72
CA SER A 43 6.52 40.95 4.03
C SER A 43 6.49 42.00 2.92
N PRO A 44 7.56 42.80 2.74
CA PRO A 44 7.63 43.82 1.68
C PRO A 44 7.39 43.25 0.28
N LYS A 45 7.87 42.02 0.03
CA LYS A 45 7.68 41.31 -1.24
C LYS A 45 6.21 41.03 -1.55
N VAL A 46 5.40 40.72 -0.53
CA VAL A 46 3.96 40.49 -0.71
C VAL A 46 3.18 41.81 -0.76
N GLN A 47 3.58 42.78 0.06
CA GLN A 47 2.98 44.12 0.05
C GLN A 47 3.11 44.85 -1.30
N ALA A 48 4.14 44.53 -2.08
CA ALA A 48 4.28 45.03 -3.44
C ALA A 48 3.20 44.50 -4.42
N ARG A 49 2.50 43.41 -4.07
CA ARG A 49 1.48 42.76 -4.92
C ARG A 49 0.06 42.95 -4.41
N ALA A 50 -0.14 43.02 -3.10
CA ALA A 50 -1.44 43.23 -2.48
C ALA A 50 -1.28 43.94 -1.13
N PRO A 51 -2.22 44.81 -0.74
CA PRO A 51 -2.17 45.49 0.55
C PRO A 51 -2.25 44.47 1.70
N ALA A 52 -1.36 44.61 2.67
CA ALA A 52 -1.36 43.80 3.88
C ALA A 52 -2.64 44.03 4.72
N PRO A 53 -3.17 42.99 5.38
CA PRO A 53 -4.24 43.18 6.35
C PRO A 53 -3.78 44.09 7.50
N THR A 54 -4.67 44.95 7.96
CA THR A 54 -4.41 45.78 9.15
C THR A 54 -4.61 44.97 10.42
N CYS A 55 -4.01 45.39 11.55
CA CYS A 55 -4.23 44.73 12.83
C CYS A 55 -5.72 44.70 13.20
N ALA A 56 -6.44 45.78 12.89
CA ALA A 56 -7.87 45.92 13.14
C ALA A 56 -8.74 44.99 12.27
N ALA A 57 -8.25 44.55 11.10
CA ALA A 57 -8.98 43.59 10.26
C ALA A 57 -9.15 42.23 10.95
N CYS A 58 -8.21 41.84 11.82
CA CYS A 58 -8.27 40.58 12.56
C CYS A 58 -8.72 40.78 14.01
N HIS A 59 -8.22 41.82 14.68
CA HIS A 59 -8.48 42.06 16.10
C HIS A 59 -9.70 42.97 16.35
N GLY A 60 -10.22 43.68 15.36
CA GLY A 60 -11.23 44.72 15.56
C GLY A 60 -10.62 46.05 16.03
N THR A 61 -11.48 47.04 16.27
CA THR A 61 -11.08 48.41 16.61
C THR A 61 -11.31 48.74 18.09
N HIS A 62 -12.55 48.96 18.51
CA HIS A 62 -12.91 49.30 19.89
C HIS A 62 -13.26 48.05 20.73
N ALA A 63 -13.57 46.94 20.06
CA ALA A 63 -13.75 45.63 20.67
C ALA A 63 -12.55 44.72 20.31
N VAL A 64 -11.35 45.13 20.73
CA VAL A 64 -10.10 44.41 20.40
C VAL A 64 -10.15 42.99 20.95
N ARG A 65 -10.22 42.00 20.06
CA ARG A 65 -10.21 40.58 20.40
C ARG A 65 -8.78 40.14 20.70
N PRO A 66 -8.52 39.40 21.80
CA PRO A 66 -7.22 38.79 22.00
C PRO A 66 -6.96 37.74 20.91
N ALA A 67 -5.69 37.50 20.57
CA ALA A 67 -5.29 36.54 19.53
C ALA A 67 -5.90 35.13 19.77
N ALA A 68 -5.99 34.71 21.05
CA ALA A 68 -6.60 33.44 21.44
C ALA A 68 -8.11 33.35 21.12
N ALA A 69 -8.80 34.49 21.05
CA ALA A 69 -10.22 34.54 20.71
C ALA A 69 -10.47 34.64 19.20
N ILE A 70 -9.45 34.75 18.35
CA ILE A 70 -9.60 34.77 16.89
C ILE A 70 -9.65 33.32 16.41
N GLY A 71 -10.84 32.87 16.04
CA GLY A 71 -11.05 31.57 15.43
C GLY A 71 -10.84 31.62 13.91
N VAL A 72 -11.30 30.56 13.24
CA VAL A 72 -11.20 30.41 11.78
C VAL A 72 -11.94 31.52 11.03
N GLU A 73 -12.96 32.12 11.64
CA GLU A 73 -13.72 33.23 11.10
C GLU A 73 -12.87 34.48 10.83
N GLY A 74 -11.80 34.69 11.60
CA GLY A 74 -10.86 35.79 11.34
C GLY A 74 -10.08 35.63 10.04
N CYS A 75 -9.92 34.39 9.57
CA CYS A 75 -9.33 34.11 8.25
C CYS A 75 -10.35 34.33 7.13
N ALA A 76 -11.64 34.09 7.40
CA ALA A 76 -12.70 34.11 6.39
C ALA A 76 -12.94 35.50 5.78
N THR A 77 -12.54 36.57 6.47
CA THR A 77 -12.59 37.95 5.97
C THR A 77 -11.88 38.09 4.63
N CYS A 78 -10.78 37.36 4.42
CA CYS A 78 -10.01 37.38 3.16
C CYS A 78 -9.95 36.01 2.47
N HIS A 79 -9.99 34.90 3.22
CA HIS A 79 -9.85 33.52 2.74
C HIS A 79 -11.17 32.73 2.83
N ARG A 80 -12.27 33.35 2.41
CA ARG A 80 -13.61 32.77 2.53
C ARG A 80 -13.70 31.36 1.93
N ARG A 81 -13.15 31.16 0.72
CA ARG A 81 -13.19 29.88 0.00
C ARG A 81 -12.46 28.78 0.76
N GLU A 82 -11.27 29.05 1.27
CA GLU A 82 -10.48 28.09 2.02
C GLU A 82 -11.14 27.75 3.36
N VAL A 83 -11.76 28.72 4.03
CA VAL A 83 -12.51 28.50 5.28
C VAL A 83 -13.77 27.69 5.05
N GLU A 84 -14.51 27.94 3.96
CA GLU A 84 -15.67 27.13 3.56
C GLU A 84 -15.25 25.68 3.29
N ALA A 85 -14.22 25.46 2.48
CA ALA A 85 -13.68 24.12 2.19
C ALA A 85 -13.23 23.39 3.47
N TYR A 86 -12.55 24.11 4.38
CA TYR A 86 -12.17 23.59 5.68
C TYR A 86 -13.40 23.21 6.53
N GLY A 87 -14.47 24.02 6.51
CA GLY A 87 -15.71 23.76 7.23
C GLY A 87 -16.41 22.46 6.82
N GLU A 88 -16.22 22.01 5.58
CA GLU A 88 -16.72 20.75 5.04
C GLU A 88 -15.77 19.55 5.27
N SER A 89 -14.52 19.83 5.60
CA SER A 89 -13.52 18.79 5.87
C SER A 89 -13.84 17.99 7.14
N ILE A 90 -13.22 16.84 7.30
CA ILE A 90 -13.33 16.03 8.52
C ILE A 90 -12.74 16.76 9.73
N HIS A 91 -11.70 17.59 9.54
CA HIS A 91 -11.13 18.41 10.60
C HIS A 91 -12.12 19.50 11.03
N GLY A 92 -12.63 20.29 10.09
CA GLY A 92 -13.59 21.35 10.37
C GLY A 92 -14.94 20.85 10.91
N ARG A 93 -15.45 19.72 10.41
CA ARG A 93 -16.64 19.07 10.98
C ARG A 93 -16.39 18.57 12.40
N SER A 94 -15.24 17.94 12.66
CA SER A 94 -14.88 17.44 14.00
C SER A 94 -14.71 18.57 15.02
N ARG A 95 -14.21 19.74 14.60
CA ARG A 95 -14.09 20.94 15.46
C ARG A 95 -15.41 21.44 16.05
N ARG A 96 -16.56 21.08 15.47
CA ARG A 96 -17.88 21.49 15.99
C ARG A 96 -18.24 20.78 17.30
N ARG A 97 -17.55 19.68 17.64
CA ARG A 97 -17.73 18.96 18.91
C ARG A 97 -17.01 19.69 20.04
N ALA A 98 -17.66 19.79 21.19
CA ALA A 98 -17.03 20.34 22.39
C ALA A 98 -15.79 19.52 22.78
N GLY A 99 -14.70 20.20 23.17
CA GLY A 99 -13.45 19.54 23.54
C GLY A 99 -12.66 18.93 22.37
N SER A 100 -13.02 19.21 21.12
CA SER A 100 -12.32 18.64 19.96
C SER A 100 -10.85 19.10 19.89
N GLU A 101 -9.95 18.12 19.73
CA GLU A 101 -8.53 18.31 19.42
C GLU A 101 -8.25 18.35 17.91
N ALA A 102 -9.29 18.40 17.06
CA ALA A 102 -9.10 18.41 15.62
C ALA A 102 -8.27 19.62 15.17
N ALA A 103 -7.51 19.43 14.10
CA ALA A 103 -6.61 20.44 13.54
C ALA A 103 -7.36 21.73 13.17
N THR A 104 -6.70 22.87 13.33
CA THR A 104 -7.16 24.21 12.92
C THR A 104 -6.30 24.77 11.79
N CYS A 105 -6.63 25.95 11.26
CA CYS A 105 -5.76 26.64 10.29
C CYS A 105 -4.32 26.79 10.82
N ARG A 106 -4.17 27.16 12.10
CA ARG A 106 -2.86 27.36 12.74
C ARG A 106 -2.11 26.05 12.97
N SER A 107 -2.83 24.94 13.15
CA SER A 107 -2.21 23.62 13.29
C SER A 107 -1.42 23.22 12.03
N CYS A 108 -1.85 23.67 10.85
CA CYS A 108 -1.16 23.39 9.60
C CYS A 108 -0.27 24.53 9.12
N HIS A 109 -0.70 25.78 9.27
CA HIS A 109 0.00 26.94 8.71
C HIS A 109 0.97 27.62 9.69
N GLY A 110 0.85 27.34 11.00
CA GLY A 110 1.65 27.94 12.07
C GLY A 110 0.97 29.15 12.73
N GLU A 111 1.78 29.94 13.42
CA GLU A 111 1.32 31.10 14.17
C GLU A 111 0.76 32.20 13.27
N ALA A 112 -0.38 32.80 13.63
CA ALA A 112 -1.13 33.73 12.77
C ALA A 112 -0.33 34.97 12.34
N HIS A 113 0.58 35.45 13.19
CA HIS A 113 1.47 36.56 12.88
C HIS A 113 2.75 36.14 12.13
N ALA A 114 3.05 34.85 11.99
CA ALA A 114 4.28 34.35 11.36
C ALA A 114 3.99 33.37 10.21
N LEU A 115 2.82 33.49 9.58
CA LEU A 115 2.41 32.61 8.49
C LEU A 115 3.33 32.76 7.29
N LEU A 116 3.85 31.64 6.79
CA LEU A 116 4.75 31.60 5.63
C LEU A 116 4.01 31.10 4.38
N ALA A 117 4.46 31.54 3.21
CA ALA A 117 3.87 31.13 1.95
C ALA A 117 4.06 29.63 1.74
N ARG A 118 3.10 28.95 1.09
CA ARG A 118 3.23 27.52 0.77
C ARG A 118 4.49 27.18 -0.04
N GLY A 119 5.06 28.15 -0.76
CA GLY A 119 6.28 28.00 -1.54
C GLY A 119 7.57 28.33 -0.78
N ASP A 120 7.48 28.86 0.44
CA ASP A 120 8.64 29.08 1.31
C ASP A 120 9.05 27.74 1.93
N ALA A 121 10.31 27.34 1.76
CA ALA A 121 10.82 26.05 2.27
C ALA A 121 10.76 25.91 3.80
N ARG A 122 10.60 27.01 4.53
CA ARG A 122 10.42 27.03 6.00
C ARG A 122 8.94 26.87 6.40
N SER A 123 8.01 27.02 5.47
CA SER A 123 6.58 26.88 5.76
C SER A 123 6.26 25.45 6.19
N PRO A 124 5.45 25.23 7.23
CA PRO A 124 4.98 23.89 7.58
C PRO A 124 4.16 23.26 6.45
N THR A 125 3.47 24.09 5.65
CA THR A 125 2.70 23.62 4.48
C THR A 125 3.53 23.48 3.20
N TYR A 126 4.84 23.70 3.26
CA TYR A 126 5.74 23.44 2.14
C TYR A 126 5.72 21.96 1.78
N HIS A 127 5.85 21.66 0.49
CA HIS A 127 5.65 20.31 -0.05
C HIS A 127 6.48 19.22 0.65
N LEU A 128 7.73 19.54 1.01
CA LEU A 128 8.64 18.63 1.74
C LEU A 128 8.34 18.55 3.26
N ASN A 129 7.75 19.59 3.84
CA ASN A 129 7.46 19.66 5.28
C ASN A 129 6.09 19.09 5.62
N LEU A 130 5.16 19.07 4.66
CA LEU A 130 3.77 18.71 4.89
C LEU A 130 3.57 17.34 5.56
N PRO A 131 4.31 16.27 5.22
CA PRO A 131 4.19 15.00 5.94
C PRO A 131 4.46 15.13 7.44
N ARG A 132 5.47 15.94 7.82
CA ARG A 132 5.79 16.21 9.22
C ARG A 132 4.69 17.00 9.91
N THR A 133 4.08 17.97 9.22
CA THR A 133 2.93 18.72 9.73
C THR A 133 1.74 17.82 10.02
N CYS A 134 1.42 16.90 9.12
CA CYS A 134 0.36 15.91 9.37
C CYS A 134 0.74 14.95 10.52
N ALA A 135 2.01 14.55 10.60
CA ALA A 135 2.51 13.62 11.60
C ALA A 135 2.43 14.13 13.04
N GLN A 136 2.39 15.46 13.25
CA GLN A 136 2.18 16.04 14.59
C GLN A 136 0.94 15.49 15.30
N CYS A 137 -0.08 15.07 14.53
CA CYS A 137 -1.29 14.45 15.05
C CYS A 137 -1.47 13.01 14.54
N HIS A 138 -1.21 12.75 13.26
CA HIS A 138 -1.45 11.44 12.65
C HIS A 138 -0.35 10.41 12.90
N ALA A 139 0.76 10.77 13.55
CA ALA A 139 1.76 9.83 14.03
C ALA A 139 1.80 9.72 15.56
N ASP A 140 0.89 10.40 16.25
CA ASP A 140 0.76 10.32 17.70
C ASP A 140 -0.11 9.11 18.08
N PRO A 141 0.48 8.05 18.68
CA PRO A 141 -0.26 6.85 19.03
C PRO A 141 -1.32 7.09 20.11
N GLU A 142 -1.10 8.05 21.03
CA GLU A 142 -2.06 8.34 22.07
C GLU A 142 -3.26 9.10 21.51
N LEU A 143 -3.03 10.09 20.65
CA LEU A 143 -4.09 10.82 19.97
C LEU A 143 -4.89 9.88 19.05
N ALA A 144 -4.20 9.00 18.31
CA ALA A 144 -4.83 8.02 17.44
C ALA A 144 -5.73 7.05 18.24
N ALA A 145 -5.26 6.58 19.41
CA ALA A 145 -6.04 5.73 20.30
C ALA A 145 -7.26 6.46 20.90
N ARG A 146 -7.08 7.68 21.42
CA ARG A 146 -8.18 8.47 22.04
C ARG A 146 -9.29 8.80 21.05
N HIS A 147 -8.95 9.05 19.79
CA HIS A 147 -9.91 9.51 18.77
C HIS A 147 -10.27 8.45 17.72
N ASN A 148 -9.87 7.19 17.93
CA ASN A 148 -10.12 6.07 17.03
C ASN A 148 -9.73 6.39 15.57
N ILE A 149 -8.57 7.01 15.37
CA ILE A 149 -8.09 7.36 14.03
C ILE A 149 -7.68 6.06 13.34
N PRO A 150 -8.38 5.64 12.26
CA PRO A 150 -8.04 4.41 11.56
C PRO A 150 -6.72 4.65 10.84
N ALA A 151 -5.70 3.94 11.32
CA ALA A 151 -4.29 3.99 10.91
C ALA A 151 -3.41 4.81 11.86
N GLY A 152 -2.66 4.07 12.69
CA GLY A 152 -1.65 4.57 13.63
C GLY A 152 -0.40 5.08 12.92
N ASN A 153 0.66 4.27 12.80
CA ASN A 153 1.99 4.65 12.30
C ASN A 153 2.06 5.03 10.78
N VAL A 154 1.03 5.69 10.24
CA VAL A 154 0.88 6.10 8.84
C VAL A 154 2.05 6.93 8.37
N TYR A 155 2.57 7.81 9.22
CA TYR A 155 3.72 8.62 8.88
C TYR A 155 4.92 7.75 8.51
N GLN A 156 5.28 6.76 9.34
CA GLN A 156 6.45 5.92 9.01
C GLN A 156 6.19 5.03 7.80
N LEU A 157 4.99 4.44 7.69
CA LEU A 157 4.61 3.66 6.49
C LEU A 157 4.77 4.52 5.23
N TYR A 158 4.28 5.76 5.26
CA TYR A 158 4.43 6.69 4.16
C TYR A 158 5.90 7.01 3.88
N MET A 159 6.70 7.31 4.91
CA MET A 159 8.12 7.62 4.76
C MET A 159 8.92 6.45 4.16
N ASP A 160 8.48 5.22 4.45
CA ASP A 160 9.04 3.97 3.91
C ASP A 160 8.47 3.59 2.54
N SER A 161 7.40 4.25 2.08
CA SER A 161 6.86 4.07 0.74
C SER A 161 7.79 4.67 -0.33
N ILE A 162 7.55 4.31 -1.59
CA ILE A 162 8.26 4.91 -2.72
C ILE A 162 8.02 6.43 -2.83
N HIS A 163 6.81 6.91 -2.51
CA HIS A 163 6.49 8.34 -2.51
C HIS A 163 7.23 9.08 -1.39
N GLY A 164 7.20 8.55 -0.16
CA GLY A 164 7.91 9.15 0.96
C GLY A 164 9.42 9.16 0.78
N ARG A 165 10.01 8.08 0.27
CA ARG A 165 11.45 8.07 -0.07
C ARG A 165 11.80 9.06 -1.17
N ALA A 166 11.01 9.14 -2.24
CA ALA A 166 11.24 10.11 -3.32
C ALA A 166 11.15 11.56 -2.80
N LEU A 167 10.19 11.84 -1.91
CA LEU A 167 10.03 13.15 -1.31
C LEU A 167 11.17 13.49 -0.34
N ALA A 168 11.40 12.63 0.66
CA ALA A 168 12.25 12.94 1.80
C ALA A 168 13.74 12.63 1.59
N LYS A 169 14.07 11.58 0.83
CA LYS A 169 15.47 11.20 0.56
C LYS A 169 15.99 11.81 -0.73
N SER A 170 15.15 11.89 -1.76
CA SER A 170 15.55 12.42 -3.09
C SER A 170 15.15 13.89 -3.30
N GLY A 171 14.39 14.50 -2.38
CA GLY A 171 14.00 15.91 -2.47
C GLY A 171 13.04 16.23 -3.63
N LEU A 172 12.37 15.23 -4.20
CA LEU A 172 11.55 15.40 -5.41
C LEU A 172 10.20 16.04 -5.07
N LEU A 173 10.04 17.32 -5.43
CA LEU A 173 8.78 18.05 -5.24
C LEU A 173 7.60 17.51 -6.07
N VAL A 174 7.87 16.68 -7.07
CA VAL A 174 6.85 16.00 -7.86
C VAL A 174 6.31 14.74 -7.17
N ALA A 175 6.99 14.23 -6.15
CA ALA A 175 6.53 13.06 -5.41
C ALA A 175 5.24 13.39 -4.65
N ALA A 176 4.28 12.48 -4.66
CA ALA A 176 3.02 12.65 -3.96
C ALA A 176 3.25 12.76 -2.45
N ASN A 177 2.54 13.68 -1.79
CA ASN A 177 2.47 13.78 -0.33
C ASN A 177 1.02 13.59 0.15
N CYS A 178 0.79 13.75 1.45
CA CYS A 178 -0.53 13.57 2.08
C CYS A 178 -1.64 14.34 1.33
N SER A 179 -1.39 15.60 0.95
CA SER A 179 -2.39 16.44 0.27
C SER A 179 -2.61 16.09 -1.20
N SER A 180 -1.65 15.45 -1.85
CA SER A 180 -1.80 14.98 -3.23
C SER A 180 -2.97 13.99 -3.34
N CYS A 181 -3.14 13.13 -2.33
CA CYS A 181 -4.22 12.14 -2.29
C CYS A 181 -5.45 12.63 -1.51
N HIS A 182 -5.26 13.21 -0.32
CA HIS A 182 -6.37 13.58 0.57
C HIS A 182 -6.97 14.97 0.30
N GLY A 183 -6.27 15.82 -0.44
CA GLY A 183 -6.58 17.25 -0.56
C GLY A 183 -5.93 18.09 0.55
N SER A 184 -6.15 19.41 0.50
CA SER A 184 -5.50 20.37 1.42
C SER A 184 -6.47 20.92 2.47
N HIS A 185 -7.43 21.75 2.07
CA HIS A 185 -8.42 22.33 2.98
C HIS A 185 -9.70 21.50 3.09
N GLY A 186 -10.14 20.86 2.00
CA GLY A 186 -11.38 20.05 1.94
C GLY A 186 -11.18 18.55 2.17
N ILE A 187 -10.33 18.15 3.13
CA ILE A 187 -10.04 16.73 3.40
C ILE A 187 -11.30 16.02 3.93
N ARG A 188 -11.86 15.08 3.16
CA ARG A 188 -13.10 14.35 3.52
C ARG A 188 -12.79 12.90 3.89
N SER A 189 -13.67 12.29 4.70
CA SER A 189 -13.56 10.87 5.09
C SER A 189 -13.63 9.95 3.86
N ARG A 190 -12.99 8.78 3.91
CA ARG A 190 -13.00 7.79 2.82
C ARG A 190 -14.41 7.26 2.45
N GLY A 191 -15.37 7.36 3.37
CA GLY A 191 -16.77 6.98 3.13
C GLY A 191 -17.62 8.07 2.47
N ASP A 192 -17.08 9.28 2.34
CA ASP A 192 -17.76 10.40 1.68
C ASP A 192 -17.56 10.28 0.16
N PRO A 193 -18.63 10.17 -0.65
CA PRO A 193 -18.50 10.01 -2.11
C PRO A 193 -17.73 11.14 -2.79
N ALA A 194 -17.70 12.32 -2.18
CA ALA A 194 -16.99 13.48 -2.70
C ALA A 194 -15.55 13.58 -2.15
N SER A 195 -15.05 12.56 -1.45
CA SER A 195 -13.65 12.43 -1.04
C SER A 195 -12.78 11.91 -2.18
N ARG A 196 -11.59 12.49 -2.36
CA ARG A 196 -10.59 12.01 -3.32
C ARG A 196 -10.12 10.58 -3.04
N VAL A 197 -10.20 10.15 -1.78
CA VAL A 197 -9.84 8.79 -1.35
C VAL A 197 -11.06 7.87 -1.17
N HIS A 198 -12.23 8.29 -1.65
CA HIS A 198 -13.37 7.38 -1.79
C HIS A 198 -13.07 6.33 -2.85
N ARG A 199 -13.47 5.07 -2.63
CA ARG A 199 -13.13 3.93 -3.52
C ARG A 199 -13.35 4.23 -5.00
N ALA A 200 -14.51 4.79 -5.36
CA ALA A 200 -14.83 5.14 -6.76
C ALA A 200 -13.87 6.18 -7.37
N ASN A 201 -13.27 7.04 -6.54
CA ASN A 201 -12.41 8.15 -6.98
C ASN A 201 -10.92 7.79 -6.96
N ILE A 202 -10.53 6.65 -6.37
CA ILE A 202 -9.13 6.22 -6.26
C ILE A 202 -8.43 6.14 -7.62
N PRO A 203 -9.01 5.54 -8.67
CA PRO A 203 -8.37 5.52 -9.99
C PRO A 203 -8.06 6.93 -10.54
N ALA A 204 -8.96 7.89 -10.32
CA ALA A 204 -8.76 9.28 -10.72
C ALA A 204 -7.68 9.97 -9.87
N THR A 205 -7.65 9.72 -8.57
CA THR A 205 -6.64 10.28 -7.65
C THR A 205 -5.24 9.80 -7.99
N CYS A 206 -5.05 8.50 -8.25
CA CYS A 206 -3.78 7.98 -8.74
C CYS A 206 -3.46 8.48 -10.15
N GLY A 207 -4.48 8.57 -11.00
CA GLY A 207 -4.38 9.00 -12.40
C GLY A 207 -3.98 10.46 -12.60
N ALA A 208 -4.10 11.31 -11.57
CA ALA A 208 -3.58 12.68 -11.61
C ALA A 208 -2.09 12.75 -11.94
N CYS A 209 -1.32 11.71 -11.56
CA CYS A 209 0.08 11.55 -11.93
C CYS A 209 0.32 10.30 -12.80
N HIS A 210 -0.39 9.19 -12.55
CA HIS A 210 -0.21 7.91 -13.24
C HIS A 210 -1.20 7.72 -14.40
N ALA A 211 -1.39 8.74 -15.24
CA ALA A 211 -2.40 8.76 -16.29
C ALA A 211 -2.35 7.55 -17.23
N GLY A 212 -1.15 7.13 -17.65
CA GLY A 212 -0.99 5.97 -18.53
C GLY A 212 -1.42 4.64 -17.90
N VAL A 213 -1.15 4.45 -16.61
CA VAL A 213 -1.57 3.26 -15.85
C VAL A 213 -3.08 3.28 -15.63
N THR A 214 -3.65 4.43 -15.27
CA THR A 214 -5.10 4.59 -15.09
C THR A 214 -5.86 4.37 -16.40
N GLY A 215 -5.32 4.80 -17.53
CA GLY A 215 -5.86 4.49 -18.85
C GLY A 215 -5.91 2.98 -19.10
N ALA A 216 -4.79 2.29 -18.92
CA ALA A 216 -4.70 0.83 -19.04
C ALA A 216 -5.67 0.09 -18.10
N TYR A 217 -5.78 0.53 -16.84
CA TYR A 217 -6.71 -0.04 -15.86
C TYR A 217 -8.18 0.12 -16.27
N SER A 218 -8.52 1.27 -16.83
CA SER A 218 -9.88 1.61 -17.27
C SER A 218 -10.37 0.77 -18.45
N GLU A 219 -9.44 0.28 -19.29
CA GLU A 219 -9.75 -0.65 -20.38
C GLU A 219 -10.09 -2.06 -19.88
N GLY A 220 -9.53 -2.46 -18.74
CA GLY A 220 -9.67 -3.82 -18.20
C GLY A 220 -10.98 -4.06 -17.42
N VAL A 221 -11.26 -5.33 -17.15
CA VAL A 221 -12.51 -5.78 -16.49
C VAL A 221 -12.73 -5.15 -15.11
N HIS A 222 -11.65 -4.93 -14.35
CA HIS A 222 -11.74 -4.31 -13.03
C HIS A 222 -12.13 -2.83 -13.13
N GLY A 223 -11.48 -2.06 -14.00
CA GLY A 223 -11.80 -0.64 -14.21
C GLY A 223 -13.20 -0.44 -14.78
N GLN A 224 -13.60 -1.25 -15.76
CA GLN A 224 -14.96 -1.24 -16.30
C GLN A 224 -16.01 -1.55 -15.23
N ALA A 225 -15.75 -2.51 -14.34
CA ALA A 225 -16.67 -2.83 -13.25
C ALA A 225 -16.84 -1.66 -12.25
N VAL A 226 -15.76 -0.97 -11.90
CA VAL A 226 -15.81 0.22 -11.03
C VAL A 226 -16.58 1.37 -11.70
N GLN A 227 -16.35 1.61 -13.00
CA GLN A 227 -17.09 2.61 -13.78
C GLN A 227 -18.59 2.29 -13.87
N ALA A 228 -18.95 1.01 -13.92
CA ALA A 228 -20.33 0.54 -13.85
C ALA A 228 -20.93 0.61 -12.43
N GLY A 229 -20.27 1.25 -11.47
CA GLY A 229 -20.74 1.43 -10.09
C GLY A 229 -20.56 0.20 -9.19
N ARG A 230 -19.87 -0.85 -9.65
CA ARG A 230 -19.61 -2.05 -8.84
C ARG A 230 -18.41 -1.83 -7.92
N LEU A 231 -18.66 -1.18 -6.77
CA LEU A 231 -17.61 -0.79 -5.81
C LEU A 231 -16.89 -1.97 -5.13
N GLY A 232 -17.36 -3.20 -5.31
CA GLY A 232 -16.66 -4.42 -4.89
C GLY A 232 -15.54 -4.86 -5.85
N ALA A 233 -15.44 -4.27 -7.04
CA ALA A 233 -14.33 -4.51 -7.94
C ALA A 233 -13.04 -3.85 -7.42
N PRO A 234 -11.87 -4.49 -7.65
CA PRO A 234 -10.62 -3.99 -7.11
C PRO A 234 -10.16 -2.71 -7.79
N VAL A 235 -9.70 -1.74 -6.99
CA VAL A 235 -9.07 -0.48 -7.40
C VAL A 235 -7.57 -0.52 -7.09
N CYS A 236 -6.85 0.56 -7.42
CA CYS A 236 -5.40 0.64 -7.26
C CYS A 236 -4.92 0.21 -5.86
N ILE A 237 -5.67 0.61 -4.82
CA ILE A 237 -5.30 0.33 -3.42
C ILE A 237 -5.54 -1.10 -2.95
N ASP A 238 -6.28 -1.90 -3.73
CA ASP A 238 -6.56 -3.30 -3.40
C ASP A 238 -5.38 -4.21 -3.76
N CYS A 239 -4.52 -3.76 -4.68
CA CYS A 239 -3.25 -4.40 -4.93
C CYS A 239 -2.12 -3.56 -4.31
N HIS A 240 -2.04 -2.26 -4.60
CA HIS A 240 -0.99 -1.37 -4.10
C HIS A 240 -1.41 -0.63 -2.83
N THR A 241 -0.96 -1.06 -1.64
CA THR A 241 -1.25 -0.37 -0.37
C THR A 241 -1.00 1.15 -0.45
N ALA A 242 -1.95 2.01 -0.11
CA ALA A 242 -1.83 3.46 -0.38
C ALA A 242 -0.72 4.18 0.41
N HIS A 243 -0.54 3.81 1.68
CA HIS A 243 0.43 4.45 2.57
C HIS A 243 1.77 3.72 2.61
N GLU A 244 1.89 2.53 2.05
CA GLU A 244 3.13 1.74 2.05
C GLU A 244 3.46 1.26 0.62
N ILE A 245 3.16 2.09 -0.40
CA ILE A 245 3.37 1.72 -1.81
C ILE A 245 4.84 1.33 -2.01
N ARG A 246 5.07 0.09 -2.44
CA ARG A 246 6.40 -0.49 -2.68
C ARG A 246 6.72 -0.46 -4.18
N ARG A 247 8.01 -0.63 -4.49
CA ARG A 247 8.47 -0.80 -5.87
C ARG A 247 8.09 -2.18 -6.39
N VAL A 248 7.62 -2.25 -7.63
CA VAL A 248 7.12 -3.52 -8.18
C VAL A 248 8.23 -4.45 -8.68
N GLU A 249 9.44 -3.93 -8.83
CA GLU A 249 10.58 -4.70 -9.34
C GLU A 249 11.22 -5.61 -8.28
N VAL A 250 10.93 -5.38 -6.99
CA VAL A 250 11.56 -6.15 -5.91
C VAL A 250 10.95 -7.55 -5.80
N GLU A 251 11.78 -8.54 -5.50
CA GLU A 251 11.38 -9.95 -5.47
C GLU A 251 10.26 -10.23 -4.46
N ALA A 252 10.27 -9.54 -3.32
CA ALA A 252 9.20 -9.65 -2.32
C ALA A 252 7.83 -9.30 -2.91
N TRP A 253 7.74 -8.19 -3.65
CA TRP A 253 6.49 -7.76 -4.29
C TRP A 253 6.06 -8.73 -5.40
N LYS A 254 7.03 -9.21 -6.19
CA LYS A 254 6.81 -10.16 -7.27
C LYS A 254 6.15 -11.46 -6.80
N LEU A 255 6.37 -11.88 -5.54
CA LEU A 255 5.72 -13.04 -4.93
C LEU A 255 4.37 -12.65 -4.28
N GLU A 256 4.31 -11.47 -3.68
CA GLU A 256 3.13 -10.94 -3.00
C GLU A 256 1.94 -10.74 -3.94
N ILE A 257 2.17 -10.29 -5.19
CA ILE A 257 1.11 -10.07 -6.19
C ILE A 257 0.22 -11.30 -6.44
N ILE A 258 0.77 -12.51 -6.29
CA ILE A 258 0.01 -13.77 -6.44
C ILE A 258 -1.06 -13.86 -5.34
N ARG A 259 -0.72 -13.43 -4.12
CA ARG A 259 -1.63 -13.38 -2.98
C ARG A 259 -2.66 -12.28 -3.17
N GLU A 260 -2.26 -11.11 -3.66
CA GLU A 260 -3.19 -10.00 -3.93
C GLU A 260 -4.31 -10.41 -4.88
N CYS A 261 -4.01 -11.08 -6.00
CA CYS A 261 -5.04 -11.64 -6.88
C CYS A 261 -5.94 -12.65 -6.15
N GLY A 262 -5.36 -13.49 -5.29
CA GLY A 262 -6.05 -14.55 -4.56
C GLY A 262 -6.94 -14.08 -3.40
N THR A 263 -6.85 -12.81 -2.98
CA THR A 263 -7.77 -12.24 -1.99
C THR A 263 -9.23 -12.34 -2.46
N CYS A 264 -9.45 -12.08 -3.77
CA CYS A 264 -10.72 -12.22 -4.46
C CYS A 264 -10.81 -13.53 -5.28
N HIS A 265 -9.76 -13.93 -5.99
CA HIS A 265 -9.76 -15.11 -6.87
C HIS A 265 -9.24 -16.38 -6.18
N ARG A 266 -9.91 -16.79 -5.10
CA ARG A 266 -9.45 -17.86 -4.20
C ARG A 266 -9.32 -19.23 -4.88
N GLU A 267 -10.29 -19.60 -5.71
CA GLU A 267 -10.29 -20.87 -6.44
C GLU A 267 -9.19 -20.92 -7.51
N SER A 268 -9.00 -19.83 -8.24
CA SER A 268 -7.90 -19.69 -9.21
C SER A 268 -6.54 -19.75 -8.53
N LEU A 269 -6.39 -19.13 -7.35
CA LEU A 269 -5.15 -19.23 -6.56
C LEU A 269 -4.87 -20.67 -6.11
N ARG A 270 -5.91 -21.41 -5.69
CA ARG A 270 -5.77 -22.81 -5.26
C ARG A 270 -5.27 -23.69 -6.40
N SER A 271 -5.98 -23.69 -7.53
CA SER A 271 -5.59 -24.46 -8.71
C SER A 271 -4.23 -24.04 -9.29
N TYR A 272 -3.92 -22.74 -9.28
CA TYR A 272 -2.61 -22.23 -9.69
C TYR A 272 -1.49 -22.80 -8.82
N ARG A 273 -1.67 -22.90 -7.50
CA ARG A 273 -0.68 -23.45 -6.57
C ARG A 273 -0.38 -24.93 -6.80
N ASP A 274 -1.31 -25.67 -7.40
CA ASP A 274 -1.11 -27.07 -7.77
C ASP A 274 -0.27 -27.22 -9.06
N THR A 275 -0.02 -26.14 -9.79
CA THR A 275 0.85 -26.14 -10.99
C THR A 275 2.33 -26.00 -10.66
N PHE A 276 3.19 -26.37 -11.61
CA PHE A 276 4.65 -26.15 -11.50
C PHE A 276 5.00 -24.69 -11.22
N HIS A 277 4.39 -23.72 -11.95
CA HIS A 277 4.61 -22.31 -11.70
C HIS A 277 4.22 -21.90 -10.27
N GLY A 278 3.06 -22.38 -9.80
CA GLY A 278 2.60 -22.15 -8.45
C GLY A 278 3.53 -22.71 -7.38
N GLN A 279 3.94 -23.97 -7.50
CA GLN A 279 4.86 -24.62 -6.57
C GLN A 279 6.21 -23.92 -6.51
N VAL A 280 6.79 -23.57 -7.67
CA VAL A 280 8.09 -22.89 -7.74
C VAL A 280 8.01 -21.48 -7.16
N THR A 281 6.93 -20.73 -7.40
CA THR A 281 6.71 -19.44 -6.70
C THR A 281 6.53 -19.60 -5.20
N ALA A 282 5.91 -20.69 -4.73
CA ALA A 282 5.78 -20.97 -3.29
C ALA A 282 7.13 -21.25 -2.61
N LEU A 283 8.11 -21.76 -3.36
CA LEU A 283 9.51 -21.90 -2.91
C LEU A 283 10.31 -20.58 -2.93
N GLY A 284 9.69 -19.47 -3.35
CA GLY A 284 10.31 -18.14 -3.35
C GLY A 284 10.99 -17.75 -4.67
N PHE A 285 10.90 -18.57 -5.72
CA PHE A 285 11.44 -18.22 -7.03
C PHE A 285 10.50 -17.28 -7.78
N THR A 286 11.08 -16.27 -8.42
CA THR A 286 10.34 -15.20 -9.10
C THR A 286 10.51 -15.18 -10.61
N ARG A 287 11.46 -15.96 -11.14
CA ARG A 287 11.70 -16.15 -12.58
C ARG A 287 10.81 -17.26 -13.16
N VAL A 288 9.54 -17.23 -12.81
CA VAL A 288 8.50 -18.14 -13.29
C VAL A 288 7.21 -17.36 -13.47
N ALA A 289 6.31 -17.85 -14.33
CA ALA A 289 5.08 -17.14 -14.64
C ALA A 289 4.16 -17.05 -13.42
N ARG A 290 3.57 -15.88 -13.22
CA ARG A 290 2.57 -15.56 -12.19
C ARG A 290 1.26 -15.15 -12.86
N CYS A 291 0.25 -14.86 -12.06
CA CYS A 291 -1.06 -14.40 -12.54
C CYS A 291 -0.93 -13.24 -13.54
N SER A 292 -0.12 -12.23 -13.22
CA SER A 292 0.05 -11.03 -14.06
C SER A 292 0.87 -11.26 -15.33
N ASP A 293 1.73 -12.29 -15.39
CA ASP A 293 2.52 -12.59 -16.59
C ASP A 293 1.63 -13.19 -17.71
N CYS A 294 0.55 -13.87 -17.31
CA CYS A 294 -0.46 -14.42 -18.22
C CYS A 294 -1.63 -13.46 -18.44
N HIS A 295 -2.23 -12.92 -17.38
CA HIS A 295 -3.46 -12.10 -17.46
C HIS A 295 -3.22 -10.60 -17.68
N GLY A 296 -1.99 -10.12 -17.47
CA GLY A 296 -1.68 -8.70 -17.35
C GLY A 296 -1.82 -8.19 -15.91
N SER A 297 -1.26 -6.99 -15.64
CA SER A 297 -1.31 -6.34 -14.33
C SER A 297 -2.36 -5.22 -14.24
N HIS A 298 -2.39 -4.34 -15.25
CA HIS A 298 -3.37 -3.24 -15.33
C HIS A 298 -4.35 -3.44 -16.50
N ARG A 299 -3.91 -4.02 -17.62
CA ARG A 299 -4.79 -4.41 -18.74
C ARG A 299 -5.23 -5.87 -18.57
N ILE A 300 -6.23 -6.09 -17.74
CA ILE A 300 -6.78 -7.42 -17.50
C ILE A 300 -8.06 -7.57 -18.31
N PHE A 301 -8.03 -8.44 -19.32
CA PHE A 301 -9.16 -8.71 -20.20
C PHE A 301 -9.70 -10.14 -19.98
N PRO A 302 -10.99 -10.40 -20.22
CA PRO A 302 -11.53 -11.75 -20.13
C PRO A 302 -10.92 -12.62 -21.25
N ALA A 303 -10.89 -13.94 -21.07
CA ALA A 303 -10.34 -14.87 -22.06
C ALA A 303 -11.03 -14.79 -23.43
N SER A 304 -12.29 -14.36 -23.46
CA SER A 304 -13.07 -14.16 -24.68
C SER A 304 -12.69 -12.89 -25.47
N ASP A 305 -12.02 -11.93 -24.84
CA ASP A 305 -11.61 -10.70 -25.54
C ASP A 305 -10.37 -10.99 -26.40
N PRO A 306 -10.38 -10.67 -27.70
CA PRO A 306 -9.25 -10.91 -28.59
C PRO A 306 -7.97 -10.16 -28.20
N ARG A 307 -8.08 -9.08 -27.41
CA ARG A 307 -6.92 -8.33 -26.87
C ARG A 307 -6.30 -9.00 -25.66
N SER A 308 -6.96 -9.98 -25.05
CA SER A 308 -6.45 -10.69 -23.89
C SER A 308 -5.24 -11.54 -24.25
N SER A 309 -4.18 -11.48 -23.44
CA SER A 309 -3.01 -12.36 -23.59
C SER A 309 -3.33 -13.84 -23.38
N ILE A 310 -4.46 -14.15 -22.74
CA ILE A 310 -4.95 -15.52 -22.57
C ILE A 310 -6.08 -15.87 -23.54
N SER A 311 -6.34 -15.05 -24.55
CA SER A 311 -7.28 -15.43 -25.61
C SER A 311 -6.72 -16.61 -26.41
N PRO A 312 -7.57 -17.48 -27.00
CA PRO A 312 -7.09 -18.63 -27.77
C PRO A 312 -6.09 -18.25 -28.87
N ALA A 313 -6.27 -17.09 -29.51
CA ALA A 313 -5.38 -16.59 -30.55
C ALA A 313 -4.02 -16.11 -30.03
N ASN A 314 -3.95 -15.61 -28.79
CA ASN A 314 -2.73 -15.02 -28.22
C ASN A 314 -1.95 -15.96 -27.30
N LEU A 315 -2.55 -17.08 -26.88
CA LEU A 315 -2.02 -17.94 -25.81
C LEU A 315 -0.61 -18.47 -26.14
N VAL A 316 -0.38 -18.96 -27.37
CA VAL A 316 0.94 -19.43 -27.80
C VAL A 316 1.98 -18.33 -27.71
N ALA A 317 1.64 -17.11 -28.17
CA ALA A 317 2.53 -15.96 -28.09
C ALA A 317 2.85 -15.57 -26.64
N THR A 318 1.88 -15.68 -25.74
CA THR A 318 2.08 -15.47 -24.30
C THR A 318 3.05 -16.49 -23.70
N CYS A 319 2.88 -17.78 -24.00
CA CYS A 319 3.82 -18.82 -23.55
C CYS A 319 5.24 -18.57 -24.10
N ARG A 320 5.36 -18.13 -25.36
CA ARG A 320 6.64 -17.87 -26.04
C ARG A 320 7.49 -16.78 -25.40
N ARG A 321 6.92 -15.92 -24.56
CA ARG A 321 7.67 -14.92 -23.79
C ARG A 321 8.74 -15.56 -22.90
N CYS A 322 8.47 -16.76 -22.39
CA CYS A 322 9.40 -17.52 -21.53
C CYS A 322 9.79 -18.88 -22.13
N HIS A 323 8.96 -19.45 -23.01
CA HIS A 323 9.20 -20.73 -23.68
C HIS A 323 9.32 -20.54 -25.20
N PRO A 324 10.51 -20.20 -25.74
CA PRO A 324 10.67 -19.82 -27.15
C PRO A 324 10.15 -20.87 -28.17
N ARG A 325 10.16 -22.15 -27.78
CA ARG A 325 9.72 -23.28 -28.60
C ARG A 325 8.26 -23.69 -28.36
N ALA A 326 7.48 -22.92 -27.59
CA ALA A 326 6.08 -23.22 -27.34
C ALA A 326 5.29 -23.26 -28.66
N ASN A 327 4.44 -24.27 -28.79
CA ASN A 327 3.53 -24.48 -29.92
C ASN A 327 2.10 -24.63 -29.38
N GLU A 328 1.12 -24.87 -30.25
CA GLU A 328 -0.29 -25.00 -29.87
C GLU A 328 -0.53 -26.12 -28.84
N ASN A 329 0.11 -27.28 -29.01
CA ASN A 329 -0.02 -28.39 -28.08
C ASN A 329 0.56 -28.04 -26.70
N PHE A 330 1.68 -27.31 -26.66
CA PHE A 330 2.25 -26.80 -25.41
C PHE A 330 1.28 -25.83 -24.72
N ALA A 331 0.63 -24.95 -25.48
CA ALA A 331 -0.31 -23.95 -24.96
C ALA A 331 -1.64 -24.57 -24.47
N ARG A 332 -1.93 -25.84 -24.77
CA ARG A 332 -3.08 -26.58 -24.20
C ARG A 332 -2.91 -26.93 -22.73
N PHE A 333 -1.73 -26.67 -22.13
CA PHE A 333 -1.53 -26.78 -20.69
C PHE A 333 -2.58 -25.96 -19.93
N LEU A 334 -3.25 -26.58 -18.95
CA LEU A 334 -4.32 -25.96 -18.17
C LEU A 334 -3.76 -25.37 -16.86
N PRO A 335 -3.55 -24.04 -16.74
CA PRO A 335 -2.87 -23.44 -15.60
C PRO A 335 -3.75 -23.32 -14.34
N HIS A 336 -5.05 -23.60 -14.48
CA HIS A 336 -6.05 -23.59 -13.41
C HIS A 336 -6.86 -24.88 -13.38
N ALA A 337 -6.23 -26.00 -13.76
CA ALA A 337 -6.88 -27.30 -13.70
C ALA A 337 -7.15 -27.68 -12.23
N ASP A 338 -8.37 -28.13 -11.93
CA ASP A 338 -8.73 -28.63 -10.60
C ASP A 338 -9.16 -30.09 -10.73
N PRO A 339 -8.37 -31.06 -10.21
CA PRO A 339 -8.71 -32.48 -10.22
C PRO A 339 -9.84 -32.85 -9.24
N ARG A 340 -10.31 -31.92 -8.41
CA ARG A 340 -11.38 -32.14 -7.44
C ARG A 340 -12.74 -31.66 -7.95
N ASP A 341 -12.75 -30.89 -9.04
CA ASP A 341 -13.94 -30.35 -9.67
C ASP A 341 -14.37 -31.23 -10.85
N LYS A 342 -15.33 -32.11 -10.58
CA LYS A 342 -15.91 -33.03 -11.58
C LYS A 342 -16.68 -32.29 -12.68
N GLU A 343 -17.33 -31.17 -12.35
CA GLU A 343 -18.18 -30.44 -13.30
C GLU A 343 -17.32 -29.70 -14.33
N ARG A 344 -16.23 -29.09 -13.87
CA ARG A 344 -15.33 -28.33 -14.73
C ARG A 344 -14.32 -29.18 -15.49
N ASN A 345 -13.80 -30.25 -14.87
CA ASN A 345 -12.78 -31.12 -15.46
C ASN A 345 -13.06 -32.62 -15.19
N PRO A 346 -14.11 -33.22 -15.78
CA PRO A 346 -14.51 -34.59 -15.48
C PRO A 346 -13.40 -35.61 -15.76
N GLY A 347 -12.67 -35.47 -16.88
CA GLY A 347 -11.58 -36.39 -17.22
C GLY A 347 -10.43 -36.34 -16.21
N LEU A 348 -10.04 -35.14 -15.76
CA LEU A 348 -8.99 -34.98 -14.77
C LEU A 348 -9.42 -35.52 -13.40
N TYR A 349 -10.69 -35.35 -13.03
CA TYR A 349 -11.25 -35.87 -11.79
C TYR A 349 -11.13 -37.39 -11.70
N TYR A 350 -11.59 -38.10 -12.73
CA TYR A 350 -11.52 -39.56 -12.74
C TYR A 350 -10.09 -40.07 -12.83
N ALA A 351 -9.22 -39.40 -13.60
CA ALA A 351 -7.80 -39.75 -13.66
C ALA A 351 -7.12 -39.58 -12.29
N ALA A 352 -7.34 -38.46 -11.60
CA ALA A 352 -6.78 -38.23 -10.27
C ALA A 352 -7.32 -39.23 -9.24
N TRP A 353 -8.61 -39.53 -9.28
CA TRP A 353 -9.22 -40.56 -8.43
C TRP A 353 -8.58 -41.93 -8.66
N PHE A 354 -8.43 -42.34 -9.92
CA PHE A 354 -7.80 -43.61 -10.29
C PHE A 354 -6.34 -43.67 -9.82
N MET A 355 -5.56 -42.60 -10.06
CA MET A 355 -4.16 -42.55 -9.63
C MET A 355 -4.02 -42.59 -8.11
N ASN A 356 -4.90 -41.92 -7.37
CA ASN A 356 -4.92 -41.97 -5.92
C ASN A 356 -5.27 -43.38 -5.41
N LEU A 357 -6.27 -44.04 -6.02
CA LEU A 357 -6.64 -45.41 -5.68
C LEU A 357 -5.48 -46.38 -5.95
N LEU A 358 -4.83 -46.25 -7.11
CA LEU A 358 -3.66 -47.05 -7.48
C LEU A 358 -2.53 -46.85 -6.47
N MET A 359 -2.21 -45.61 -6.12
CA MET A 359 -1.18 -45.28 -5.13
C MET A 359 -1.48 -45.92 -3.77
N ILE A 360 -2.70 -45.74 -3.24
CA ILE A 360 -3.11 -46.33 -1.96
C ILE A 360 -3.04 -47.85 -2.03
N GLY A 361 -3.52 -48.47 -3.11
CA GLY A 361 -3.49 -49.91 -3.31
C GLY A 361 -2.07 -50.48 -3.31
N VAL A 362 -1.15 -49.84 -4.03
CA VAL A 362 0.27 -50.22 -4.09
C VAL A 362 0.91 -50.11 -2.69
N PHE A 363 0.76 -48.97 -2.00
CA PHE A 363 1.32 -48.81 -0.67
C PHE A 363 0.71 -49.76 0.36
N ALA A 364 -0.59 -50.04 0.29
CA ALA A 364 -1.25 -50.99 1.19
C ALA A 364 -0.75 -52.42 0.96
N PHE A 365 -0.66 -52.86 -0.31
CA PHE A 365 -0.19 -54.19 -0.65
C PHE A 365 1.28 -54.40 -0.25
N PHE A 366 2.19 -53.53 -0.72
CA PHE A 366 3.61 -53.66 -0.41
C PHE A 366 3.93 -53.37 1.05
N GLY A 367 3.20 -52.43 1.68
CA GLY A 367 3.32 -52.14 3.11
C GLY A 367 2.89 -53.31 3.98
N LEU A 368 1.78 -53.99 3.64
CA LEU A 368 1.33 -55.20 4.32
C LEU A 368 2.32 -56.35 4.09
N HIS A 369 2.74 -56.58 2.85
CA HIS A 369 3.71 -57.61 2.50
C HIS A 369 5.02 -57.43 3.30
N THR A 370 5.56 -56.20 3.31
CA THR A 370 6.79 -55.87 4.04
C THR A 370 6.61 -56.05 5.55
N SER A 371 5.47 -55.62 6.10
CA SER A 371 5.14 -55.82 7.52
C SER A 371 5.07 -57.29 7.91
N LEU A 372 4.40 -58.12 7.11
CA LEU A 372 4.31 -59.56 7.32
C LEU A 372 5.67 -60.25 7.18
N TRP A 373 6.47 -59.85 6.20
CA TRP A 373 7.84 -60.33 6.02
C TRP A 373 8.77 -59.94 7.19
N LEU A 374 8.67 -58.72 7.70
CA LEU A 374 9.40 -58.26 8.90
C LEU A 374 8.99 -59.05 10.15
N ALA A 375 7.69 -59.22 10.37
CA ALA A 375 7.17 -59.99 11.51
C ALA A 375 7.67 -61.44 11.50
N ARG A 376 7.86 -62.03 10.32
CA ARG A 376 8.44 -63.37 10.16
C ARG A 376 9.97 -63.38 10.31
N SER A 377 10.68 -62.43 9.71
CA SER A 377 12.15 -62.46 9.60
C SER A 377 12.89 -61.99 10.86
N VAL A 378 12.27 -61.15 11.69
CA VAL A 378 12.87 -60.66 12.95
C VAL A 378 13.11 -61.80 13.97
N PRO A 379 12.14 -62.69 14.25
CA PRO A 379 12.37 -63.87 15.09
C PRO A 379 13.41 -64.85 14.51
N GLU A 380 13.43 -65.04 13.19
CA GLU A 380 14.39 -65.92 12.51
C GLU A 380 15.84 -65.40 12.64
N ARG A 381 16.05 -64.07 12.64
CA ARG A 381 17.37 -63.44 12.84
C ARG A 381 17.77 -63.27 14.30
N ALA A 382 16.79 -63.26 15.22
CA ALA A 382 17.03 -63.21 16.66
C ALA A 382 17.42 -64.59 17.25
N ARG A 383 17.27 -65.67 16.49
CA ARG A 383 17.83 -66.98 16.87
C ARG A 383 19.36 -66.93 16.72
N PRO A 384 20.13 -67.35 17.75
CA PRO A 384 21.58 -67.38 17.65
C PRO A 384 22.01 -68.22 16.45
N ARG A 385 22.86 -67.66 15.59
CA ARG A 385 23.49 -68.41 14.51
C ARG A 385 24.19 -69.61 15.13
N ARG A 386 23.83 -70.82 14.70
CA ARG A 386 24.61 -72.02 15.01
C ARG A 386 26.06 -71.75 14.59
N PRO A 387 27.05 -72.03 15.45
CA PRO A 387 28.45 -71.91 15.06
C PRO A 387 28.70 -72.77 13.82
N PRO A 388 29.63 -72.39 12.93
CA PRO A 388 30.03 -73.25 11.83
C PRO A 388 30.51 -74.59 12.42
N GLU A 389 29.98 -75.70 11.92
CA GLU A 389 30.54 -77.02 12.22
C GLU A 389 31.99 -77.06 11.67
N GLU A 390 32.94 -77.36 12.55
CA GLU A 390 34.33 -77.65 12.17
C GLU A 390 34.40 -78.98 11.40
N PRO A 391 35.39 -79.12 10.50
CA PRO A 391 35.45 -80.19 9.52
C PRO A 391 35.92 -81.50 10.18
N GLY A 392 35.14 -82.57 10.04
CA GLY A 392 35.58 -83.94 10.37
C GLY A 392 36.38 -84.56 9.22
N GLU A 393 37.54 -85.11 9.55
CA GLU A 393 38.54 -85.75 8.67
C GLU A 393 37.97 -86.89 7.78
N ASP A 394 38.25 -86.74 6.49
CA ASP A 394 38.77 -87.67 5.46
C ASP A 394 38.60 -89.21 5.57
N PRO A 395 38.52 -89.87 4.39
CA PRO A 395 39.72 -90.54 3.90
C PRO A 395 40.08 -90.20 2.44
N GLN A 396 41.36 -89.83 2.23
CA GLN A 396 42.34 -90.36 1.23
C GLN A 396 41.74 -91.37 0.23
N GLU A 397 41.86 -91.31 -1.09
CA GLU A 397 42.82 -90.83 -2.10
C GLU A 397 41.98 -90.53 -3.38
N ASP A 398 42.36 -89.75 -4.39
CA ASP A 398 43.57 -89.88 -5.18
C ASP A 398 43.76 -88.65 -6.09
N ASP A 399 45.02 -88.36 -6.36
CA ASP A 399 45.55 -87.23 -7.11
C ASP A 399 45.00 -87.11 -8.54
N GLN A 400 44.85 -85.87 -9.02
CA GLN A 400 45.61 -85.43 -10.20
C GLN A 400 45.60 -83.91 -10.41
N GLU A 401 46.84 -83.40 -10.42
CA GLU A 401 47.29 -82.06 -10.77
C GLU A 401 46.94 -81.64 -12.19
N GLU A 402 46.83 -80.33 -12.38
CA GLU A 402 47.45 -79.47 -13.41
C GLU A 402 46.49 -78.30 -13.70
N GLY A 403 46.87 -77.04 -13.74
CA GLY A 403 48.17 -76.36 -13.70
C GLY A 403 47.86 -74.87 -13.93
N GLY A 404 48.55 -73.99 -13.20
CA GLY A 404 48.22 -72.57 -13.08
C GLY A 404 48.59 -71.67 -14.27
N ASN A 405 47.99 -70.48 -14.27
CA ASN A 405 48.64 -69.15 -14.40
C ASN A 405 47.51 -68.09 -14.48
N ALA A 406 47.40 -67.16 -13.54
CA ALA A 406 48.25 -65.97 -13.34
C ALA A 406 48.08 -64.89 -14.43
N ALA A 407 47.18 -63.94 -14.13
CA ALA A 407 47.33 -62.49 -14.29
C ALA A 407 47.50 -61.91 -15.74
N PRO A 408 47.62 -60.58 -15.92
CA PRO A 408 46.50 -59.65 -15.91
C PRO A 408 46.47 -58.67 -17.12
N GLY A 409 45.33 -58.01 -17.32
CA GLY A 409 45.18 -56.72 -18.03
C GLY A 409 45.16 -56.78 -19.57
N PRO A 410 44.86 -55.66 -20.24
CA PRO A 410 44.60 -54.30 -19.74
C PRO A 410 43.11 -53.92 -19.57
#